data_AF-A0A143QTD5-F1
#
_entry.id   AF-A0A143QTD5-F1
#
_cell.length_a   1.000
_cell.length_b   1.000
_cell.length_c   1.000
_cell.angle_alpha   90.00
_cell.angle_beta   90.00
_cell.angle_gamma   90.00
#
_symmetry.space_group_name_H-M   'P 1'
#
loop_
_entity.id
_entity.type
_entity.pdbx_description
1 polymer ?
#
loop_
_entity_poly.entity_id
_entity_poly.type
_entity_poly.pdbx_seq_one_letter_code
_entity_poly.pdbx_strand_id
1 'polypeptide(L)'
;MSDDEIAPSNLPAVYERGVIRHGVKENRPRVTKFYDMSKTARDPVPKAQEKVVIARSGNKCAYPGCGLELTIDPKSDEDQPKATGKVAHIAGASPNGPRYDSTMTPKQRGSADNLVYLCSPHHDAIDFQLGYHTRDFLIEAKQTHELAVARAVRNGLGKVSYEELEVVCKVIAGDSISSGTGGVELALPLQQKITLNNLGEASVRHIMDGLSQAARVEQFIAFQTTTQPNFGRRLAARFKSDYHSAVADGLEADVIFEYLVGKAYENSGPRDTSAMRAAALAVVAYLFELCEIFERE
;
A
#
# COMPACT_ATOMS: atom_id res chain seq x y z
N MET A 1 6.06 10.11 -82.35
CA MET A 1 4.90 10.78 -82.97
C MET A 1 4.13 11.34 -81.79
N SER A 2 4.45 12.50 -81.22
CA SER A 2 4.47 13.86 -81.84
C SER A 2 3.07 14.18 -82.37
N ASP A 3 2.36 15.27 -82.09
CA ASP A 3 2.53 16.53 -81.35
C ASP A 3 1.09 16.91 -80.89
N ASP A 4 0.81 17.82 -79.95
CA ASP A 4 0.76 19.29 -80.13
C ASP A 4 0.77 19.94 -78.73
N GLU A 5 1.73 20.81 -78.40
CA GLU A 5 1.85 22.24 -78.73
C GLU A 5 0.88 23.15 -77.94
N ILE A 6 1.45 23.99 -77.05
CA ILE A 6 1.42 25.47 -77.09
C ILE A 6 1.96 26.04 -75.75
N ALA A 7 2.99 26.88 -75.88
CA ALA A 7 3.37 27.99 -74.99
C ALA A 7 3.32 29.29 -75.86
N PRO A 8 3.55 30.54 -75.39
CA PRO A 8 4.10 30.96 -74.08
C PRO A 8 3.58 32.30 -73.47
N SER A 9 4.09 32.59 -72.27
CA SER A 9 4.56 33.89 -71.72
C SER A 9 3.65 35.14 -71.66
N ASN A 10 3.48 35.69 -70.44
CA ASN A 10 4.12 36.95 -70.05
C ASN A 10 3.95 37.26 -68.53
N LEU A 11 5.09 37.35 -67.83
CA LEU A 11 5.28 38.12 -66.59
C LEU A 11 5.73 39.54 -67.00
N PRO A 12 5.45 40.60 -66.22
CA PRO A 12 6.29 40.98 -65.05
C PRO A 12 5.44 41.71 -63.96
N ALA A 13 5.88 42.28 -62.83
CA ALA A 13 7.09 42.33 -62.01
C ALA A 13 6.64 42.83 -60.61
N VAL A 14 7.63 42.90 -59.72
CA VAL A 14 7.63 43.09 -58.27
C VAL A 14 7.46 44.58 -57.82
N TYR A 15 7.16 44.77 -56.52
CA TYR A 15 7.38 45.93 -55.61
C TYR A 15 6.33 47.06 -55.49
N GLU A 16 5.80 47.27 -54.27
CA GLU A 16 6.04 48.51 -53.50
C GLU A 16 5.68 48.40 -51.99
N ARG A 17 6.47 49.12 -51.17
CA ARG A 17 6.40 49.20 -49.70
C ARG A 17 5.56 50.41 -49.26
N GLY A 18 4.77 50.23 -48.19
CA GLY A 18 4.70 51.15 -47.04
C GLY A 18 3.59 52.21 -47.00
N VAL A 19 2.74 52.13 -45.96
CA VAL A 19 2.31 53.30 -45.16
C VAL A 19 2.02 52.84 -43.72
N ILE A 20 2.77 53.34 -42.75
CA ILE A 20 2.45 53.24 -41.32
C ILE A 20 1.34 54.26 -41.02
N ARG A 21 0.18 53.82 -40.51
CA ARG A 21 -0.82 54.71 -39.90
C ARG A 21 -0.79 54.54 -38.39
N HIS A 22 -0.34 55.58 -37.68
CA HIS A 22 -0.47 55.71 -36.24
C HIS A 22 -1.95 55.84 -35.86
N GLY A 23 -2.53 54.76 -35.32
CA GLY A 23 -3.83 54.78 -34.67
C GLY A 23 -3.68 55.06 -33.17
N VAL A 24 -4.23 56.19 -32.72
CA VAL A 24 -4.36 56.60 -31.32
C VAL A 24 -5.21 55.56 -30.58
N LYS A 25 -4.72 55.01 -29.47
CA LYS A 25 -5.48 54.09 -28.60
C LYS A 25 -6.42 54.90 -27.70
N GLU A 26 -7.72 54.87 -27.97
CA GLU A 26 -8.74 55.37 -27.06
C GLU A 26 -8.84 54.49 -25.80
N ASN A 27 -8.82 55.15 -24.64
CA ASN A 27 -8.74 54.53 -23.32
C ASN A 27 -10.16 54.18 -22.81
N ARG A 28 -10.57 52.91 -22.91
CA ARG A 28 -11.81 52.42 -22.29
C ARG A 28 -11.61 52.19 -20.78
N PRO A 29 -12.49 52.67 -19.90
CA PRO A 29 -12.34 52.49 -18.46
C PRO A 29 -12.50 51.02 -18.08
N ARG A 30 -11.54 50.50 -17.29
CA ARG A 30 -11.59 49.17 -16.67
C ARG A 30 -12.68 49.18 -15.59
N VAL A 31 -13.79 48.49 -15.85
CA VAL A 31 -14.77 48.13 -14.82
C VAL A 31 -14.08 47.11 -13.88
N THR A 32 -13.68 47.54 -12.70
CA THR A 32 -13.21 46.64 -11.65
C THR A 32 -14.42 45.92 -11.06
N LYS A 33 -14.63 44.67 -11.45
CA LYS A 33 -15.54 43.76 -10.73
C LYS A 33 -15.01 43.62 -9.29
N PHE A 34 -15.72 44.17 -8.32
CA PHE A 34 -15.50 43.86 -6.91
C PHE A 34 -15.88 42.38 -6.72
N TYR A 35 -14.85 41.54 -6.56
CA TYR A 35 -15.01 40.12 -6.30
C TYR A 35 -15.26 39.95 -4.79
N ASP A 36 -16.42 39.40 -4.44
CA ASP A 36 -16.79 39.07 -3.08
C ASP A 36 -15.82 38.02 -2.50
N MET A 37 -15.06 38.40 -1.48
CA MET A 37 -14.02 37.56 -0.86
C MET A 37 -14.58 36.48 0.09
N SER A 38 -15.91 36.41 0.29
CA SER A 38 -16.53 35.38 1.14
C SER A 38 -16.91 34.09 0.41
N LYS A 39 -16.54 33.95 -0.88
CA LYS A 39 -16.57 32.68 -1.61
C LYS A 39 -15.13 32.17 -1.75
N THR A 40 -14.91 30.87 -1.49
CA THR A 40 -13.72 30.06 -1.91
C THR A 40 -12.44 30.05 -1.06
N ALA A 41 -12.49 29.87 0.26
CA ALA A 41 -11.29 29.42 0.99
C ALA A 41 -11.20 27.88 0.95
N ARG A 42 -10.54 27.33 -0.08
CA ARG A 42 -10.12 25.92 -0.09
C ARG A 42 -8.87 25.82 0.77
N ASP A 43 -8.88 24.98 1.80
CA ASP A 43 -7.70 24.76 2.62
C ASP A 43 -6.57 24.17 1.76
N PRO A 44 -5.38 24.82 1.70
CA PRO A 44 -4.27 24.31 0.93
C PRO A 44 -3.66 23.10 1.63
N VAL A 45 -3.09 22.17 0.85
CA VAL A 45 -2.23 21.13 1.40
C VAL A 45 -0.91 21.78 1.86
N PRO A 46 -0.55 21.72 3.16
CA PRO A 46 0.73 22.21 3.63
C PRO A 46 1.87 21.41 3.00
N LYS A 47 2.90 22.08 2.48
CA LYS A 47 4.05 21.43 1.80
C LYS A 47 4.74 20.35 2.62
N ALA A 48 4.81 20.51 3.94
CA ALA A 48 5.35 19.49 4.83
C ALA A 48 4.48 18.22 4.86
N GLN A 49 3.16 18.37 4.92
CA GLN A 49 2.21 17.26 4.95
C GLN A 49 2.13 16.55 3.59
N GLU A 50 2.23 17.31 2.49
CA GLU A 50 2.37 16.79 1.13
C GLU A 50 3.56 15.83 1.01
N LYS A 51 4.75 16.25 1.51
CA LYS A 51 5.95 15.40 1.50
C LYS A 51 5.77 14.13 2.33
N VAL A 52 5.12 14.24 3.49
CA VAL A 52 4.87 13.08 4.37
C VAL A 52 3.98 12.05 3.67
N VAL A 53 2.86 12.46 3.08
CA VAL A 53 1.95 11.50 2.41
C VAL A 53 2.61 10.87 1.18
N ILE A 54 3.37 11.64 0.39
CA ILE A 54 4.11 11.11 -0.77
C ILE A 54 5.14 10.06 -0.34
N ALA A 55 5.90 10.35 0.72
CA ALA A 55 6.90 9.44 1.26
C ALA A 55 6.27 8.14 1.82
N ARG A 56 5.20 8.26 2.61
CA ARG A 56 4.47 7.08 3.13
C ARG A 56 3.84 6.24 2.03
N SER A 57 3.44 6.87 0.92
CA SER A 57 2.90 6.20 -0.26
C SER A 57 3.96 5.53 -1.15
N GLY A 58 5.25 5.70 -0.84
CA GLY A 58 6.34 5.12 -1.63
C GLY A 58 6.37 5.58 -3.09
N ASN A 59 5.93 6.83 -3.35
CA ASN A 59 5.72 7.37 -4.70
C ASN A 59 4.78 6.55 -5.60
N LYS A 60 3.89 5.74 -5.03
CA LYS A 60 2.91 4.94 -5.79
C LYS A 60 1.49 5.40 -5.52
N CYS A 61 0.60 5.16 -6.46
CA CYS A 61 -0.83 5.43 -6.32
C CYS A 61 -1.43 4.53 -5.23
N ALA A 62 -2.06 5.15 -4.23
CA ALA A 62 -2.71 4.47 -3.11
C ALA A 62 -4.12 3.94 -3.43
N TYR A 63 -4.60 4.06 -4.67
CA TYR A 63 -5.87 3.47 -5.07
C TYR A 63 -5.77 1.93 -5.09
N PRO A 64 -6.75 1.19 -4.53
CA PRO A 64 -6.69 -0.27 -4.47
C PRO A 64 -6.44 -0.91 -5.85
N GLY A 65 -5.43 -1.77 -5.93
CA GLY A 65 -5.06 -2.47 -7.17
C GLY A 65 -4.31 -1.64 -8.21
N CYS A 66 -4.05 -0.35 -7.98
CA CYS A 66 -3.36 0.50 -8.95
C CYS A 66 -1.84 0.37 -8.89
N GLY A 67 -1.21 0.78 -7.78
CA GLY A 67 0.25 0.66 -7.57
C GLY A 67 1.15 1.41 -8.57
N LEU A 68 0.57 2.23 -9.45
CA LEU A 68 1.30 2.97 -10.49
C LEU A 68 2.34 3.90 -9.86
N GLU A 69 3.55 3.91 -10.41
CA GLU A 69 4.60 4.85 -10.02
C GLU A 69 4.25 6.27 -10.49
N LEU A 70 4.33 7.20 -9.55
CA LEU A 70 3.87 8.58 -9.72
C LEU A 70 5.03 9.55 -9.91
N THR A 71 6.14 9.01 -10.43
CA THR A 71 7.33 9.72 -10.87
C THR A 71 7.72 9.18 -12.23
N ILE A 72 8.18 10.06 -13.10
CA ILE A 72 8.77 9.68 -14.38
C ILE A 72 10.21 10.17 -14.41
N ASP A 73 11.09 9.33 -14.95
CA ASP A 73 12.49 9.67 -15.16
C ASP A 73 12.70 10.46 -16.46
N PRO A 74 13.76 11.26 -16.55
CA PRO A 74 14.21 11.89 -17.79
C PRO A 74 14.34 10.86 -18.93
N LYS A 75 13.94 11.23 -20.15
CA LYS A 75 14.14 10.40 -21.35
C LYS A 75 15.24 10.94 -22.27
N SER A 76 15.74 12.13 -21.98
CA SER A 76 16.87 12.79 -22.62
C SER A 76 17.65 13.62 -21.61
N ASP A 77 18.87 14.02 -21.95
CA ASP A 77 19.75 14.80 -21.06
C ASP A 77 19.21 16.19 -20.71
N GLU A 78 18.25 16.71 -21.48
CA GLU A 78 17.59 17.99 -21.26
C GLU A 78 16.35 17.87 -20.36
N ASP A 79 15.83 16.66 -20.15
CA ASP A 79 14.63 16.41 -19.34
C ASP A 79 14.96 16.40 -17.84
N GLN A 80 13.95 16.70 -17.02
CA GLN A 80 14.03 16.62 -15.57
C GLN A 80 13.02 15.59 -15.04
N PRO A 81 13.34 14.86 -13.95
CA PRO A 81 12.38 13.95 -13.33
C PRO A 81 11.14 14.73 -12.89
N LYS A 82 9.97 14.11 -13.03
CA LYS A 82 8.70 14.78 -12.78
C LYS A 82 7.78 13.91 -11.93
N ALA A 83 7.24 14.50 -10.86
CA ALA A 83 6.12 13.91 -10.14
C ALA A 83 4.83 14.06 -10.96
N THR A 84 4.13 12.94 -11.19
CA THR A 84 2.88 12.85 -11.97
C THR A 84 1.66 12.60 -11.09
N GLY A 85 1.87 12.28 -9.82
CA GLY A 85 0.81 12.06 -8.84
C GLY A 85 0.19 13.35 -8.32
N LYS A 86 -1.00 13.21 -7.75
CA LYS A 86 -1.79 14.27 -7.14
C LYS A 86 -2.13 13.91 -5.70
N VAL A 87 -2.02 14.87 -4.79
CA VAL A 87 -2.49 14.72 -3.40
C VAL A 87 -3.93 15.18 -3.31
N ALA A 88 -4.81 14.29 -2.87
CA ALA A 88 -6.22 14.56 -2.63
C ALA A 88 -6.54 14.59 -1.14
N HIS A 89 -7.60 15.30 -0.79
CA HIS A 89 -8.17 15.27 0.55
C HIS A 89 -9.17 14.12 0.67
N ILE A 90 -9.09 13.37 1.76
CA ILE A 90 -10.06 12.33 2.11
C ILE A 90 -11.38 13.00 2.53
N ALA A 91 -11.35 13.82 3.59
CA ALA A 91 -12.41 14.77 3.89
C ALA A 91 -12.12 16.12 3.22
N GLY A 92 -13.07 16.63 2.44
CA GLY A 92 -12.87 17.76 1.53
C GLY A 92 -12.30 19.03 2.18
N ALA A 93 -11.52 19.78 1.41
CA ALA A 93 -10.81 20.99 1.85
C ALA A 93 -11.68 22.25 1.92
N SER A 94 -12.94 22.20 1.50
CA SER A 94 -13.83 23.37 1.48
C SER A 94 -15.26 22.96 1.84
N PRO A 95 -16.07 23.87 2.42
CA PRO A 95 -17.44 23.56 2.87
C PRO A 95 -18.37 22.95 1.82
N ASN A 96 -18.15 23.27 0.54
CA ASN A 96 -18.94 22.76 -0.58
C ASN A 96 -18.20 21.65 -1.36
N GLY A 97 -17.07 21.17 -0.84
CA GLY A 97 -16.26 20.16 -1.48
C GLY A 97 -16.74 18.73 -1.18
N PRO A 98 -16.31 17.73 -1.97
CA PRO A 98 -16.59 16.33 -1.71
C PRO A 98 -16.23 15.91 -0.29
N ARG A 99 -17.14 15.20 0.39
CA ARG A 99 -16.93 14.63 1.74
C ARG A 99 -16.47 15.68 2.77
N TYR A 100 -16.88 16.95 2.66
CA TYR A 100 -16.51 17.95 3.65
C TYR A 100 -17.04 17.59 5.04
N ASP A 101 -16.16 17.68 6.03
CA ASP A 101 -16.50 17.50 7.44
C ASP A 101 -16.35 18.82 8.19
N SER A 102 -17.50 19.36 8.62
CA SER A 102 -17.57 20.62 9.35
C SER A 102 -16.97 20.56 10.75
N THR A 103 -16.78 19.36 11.31
CA THR A 103 -16.18 19.16 12.64
C THR A 103 -14.65 19.23 12.59
N MET A 104 -14.05 19.11 11.40
CA MET A 104 -12.60 19.21 11.24
C MET A 104 -12.13 20.66 11.22
N THR A 105 -10.98 20.91 11.84
CA THR A 105 -10.24 22.17 11.72
C THR A 105 -9.47 22.22 10.39
N PRO A 106 -9.10 23.41 9.89
CA PRO A 106 -8.21 23.54 8.72
C PRO A 106 -6.90 22.75 8.86
N LYS A 107 -6.33 22.71 10.07
CA LYS A 107 -5.11 21.95 10.37
C LYS A 107 -5.33 20.44 10.22
N GLN A 108 -6.46 19.92 10.68
CA GLN A 108 -6.80 18.50 10.51
C GLN A 108 -7.06 18.16 9.05
N ARG A 109 -7.75 19.05 8.30
CA ARG A 109 -8.01 18.83 6.87
C ARG A 109 -6.71 18.79 6.06
N GLY A 110 -5.74 19.65 6.36
CA GLY A 110 -4.43 19.65 5.72
C GLY A 110 -3.42 18.61 6.25
N SER A 111 -3.76 17.82 7.25
CA SER A 111 -2.85 16.80 7.82
C SER A 111 -2.62 15.65 6.86
N ALA A 112 -1.42 15.08 6.81
CA ALA A 112 -1.10 13.89 6.02
C ALA A 112 -2.01 12.69 6.33
N ASP A 113 -2.62 12.65 7.51
CA ASP A 113 -3.58 11.60 7.89
C ASP A 113 -4.93 11.75 7.14
N ASN A 114 -5.28 12.96 6.69
CA ASN A 114 -6.45 13.24 5.85
C ASN A 114 -6.10 13.33 4.35
N LEU A 115 -4.87 13.02 3.96
CA LEU A 115 -4.42 13.12 2.57
C LEU A 115 -4.14 11.75 1.97
N VAL A 116 -4.42 11.59 0.68
CA VAL A 116 -4.12 10.37 -0.09
C VAL A 116 -3.42 10.73 -1.39
N TYR A 117 -2.43 9.94 -1.81
CA TYR A 117 -1.64 10.19 -3.01
C TYR A 117 -2.07 9.28 -4.16
N LEU A 118 -2.51 9.86 -5.28
CA LEU A 118 -3.21 9.16 -6.35
C LEU A 118 -2.65 9.53 -7.73
N CYS A 119 -2.80 8.63 -8.71
CA CYS A 119 -2.61 8.97 -10.12
C CYS A 119 -3.73 9.90 -10.60
N SER A 120 -3.52 10.57 -11.73
CA SER A 120 -4.52 11.49 -12.29
C SER A 120 -5.91 10.84 -12.49
N PRO A 121 -6.04 9.64 -13.12
CA PRO A 121 -7.34 8.98 -13.26
C PRO A 121 -8.07 8.72 -11.95
N HIS A 122 -7.38 8.18 -10.93
CA HIS A 122 -8.02 7.86 -9.65
C HIS A 122 -8.30 9.10 -8.81
N HIS A 123 -7.44 10.13 -8.89
CA HIS A 123 -7.73 11.42 -8.28
C HIS A 123 -9.05 12.00 -8.81
N ASP A 124 -9.28 11.91 -10.13
CA ASP A 124 -10.52 12.41 -10.71
C ASP A 124 -11.70 11.49 -10.34
N ALA A 125 -11.52 10.17 -10.38
CA ALA A 125 -12.57 9.19 -10.03
C ALA A 125 -13.16 9.39 -8.62
N ILE A 126 -12.31 9.64 -7.61
CA ILE A 126 -12.75 9.82 -6.22
C ILE A 126 -13.58 11.09 -6.02
N ASP A 127 -13.47 12.08 -6.92
CA ASP A 127 -14.22 13.34 -6.85
C ASP A 127 -15.55 13.27 -7.62
N PHE A 128 -15.70 12.35 -8.58
CA PHE A 128 -16.92 12.19 -9.37
C PHE A 128 -17.85 11.06 -8.89
N GLN A 129 -17.30 10.00 -8.30
CA GLN A 129 -18.09 8.83 -7.87
C GLN A 129 -18.22 8.75 -6.34
N LEU A 130 -18.85 9.77 -5.75
CA LEU A 130 -18.89 9.97 -4.29
C LEU A 130 -19.66 8.89 -3.51
N GLY A 131 -20.64 8.25 -4.14
CA GLY A 131 -21.40 7.15 -3.51
C GLY A 131 -20.56 5.91 -3.26
N TYR A 132 -19.55 5.66 -4.10
CA TYR A 132 -18.61 4.56 -3.94
C TYR A 132 -17.36 4.98 -3.15
N HIS A 133 -16.78 6.13 -3.49
CA HIS A 133 -15.58 6.66 -2.84
C HIS A 133 -15.94 7.46 -1.58
N THR A 134 -16.45 6.73 -0.58
CA THR A 134 -16.74 7.27 0.74
C THR A 134 -15.45 7.65 1.47
N ARG A 135 -15.59 8.38 2.59
CA ARG A 135 -14.45 8.71 3.45
C ARG A 135 -13.76 7.43 3.94
N ASP A 136 -14.53 6.45 4.39
CA ASP A 136 -14.02 5.22 4.97
C ASP A 136 -13.25 4.39 3.94
N PHE A 137 -13.77 4.29 2.71
CA PHE A 137 -13.06 3.65 1.60
C PHE A 137 -11.68 4.27 1.38
N LEU A 138 -11.58 5.61 1.36
CA LEU A 138 -10.30 6.29 1.13
C LEU A 138 -9.33 6.14 2.31
N ILE A 139 -9.85 6.08 3.55
CA ILE A 139 -9.05 5.79 4.74
C ILE A 139 -8.48 4.38 4.64
N GLU A 140 -9.31 3.39 4.34
CA GLU A 140 -8.91 1.98 4.20
C GLU A 140 -7.89 1.81 3.07
N ALA A 141 -8.13 2.43 1.91
CA ALA A 141 -7.21 2.42 0.78
C ALA A 141 -5.84 2.99 1.15
N LYS A 142 -5.81 4.17 1.80
CA LYS A 142 -4.59 4.79 2.29
C LYS A 142 -3.85 3.89 3.29
N GLN A 143 -4.55 3.39 4.31
CA GLN A 143 -3.94 2.59 5.37
C GLN A 143 -3.35 1.30 4.83
N THR A 144 -4.12 0.58 4.00
CA THR A 144 -3.67 -0.66 3.36
C THR A 144 -2.43 -0.43 2.51
N HIS A 145 -2.42 0.65 1.71
CA HIS A 145 -1.29 1.00 0.86
C HIS A 145 -0.03 1.38 1.66
N GLU A 146 -0.17 2.28 2.65
CA GLU A 146 0.96 2.73 3.46
C GLU A 146 1.56 1.58 4.30
N LEU A 147 0.72 0.67 4.80
CA LEU A 147 1.18 -0.55 5.48
C LEU A 147 1.96 -1.46 4.53
N ALA A 148 1.49 -1.66 3.31
CA ALA A 148 2.20 -2.46 2.30
C ALA A 148 3.56 -1.85 1.93
N VAL A 149 3.62 -0.53 1.72
CA VAL A 149 4.87 0.20 1.46
C VAL A 149 5.84 0.08 2.64
N ALA A 150 5.36 0.32 3.86
CA ALA A 150 6.18 0.20 5.06
C ALA A 150 6.72 -1.22 5.23
N ARG A 151 5.89 -2.24 4.96
CA ARG A 151 6.32 -3.65 4.98
C ARG A 151 7.41 -3.90 3.95
N ALA A 152 7.23 -3.46 2.70
CA ALA A 152 8.25 -3.62 1.65
C ALA A 152 9.59 -2.95 2.01
N VAL A 153 9.55 -1.74 2.59
CA VAL A 153 10.76 -1.03 3.05
C VAL A 153 11.45 -1.75 4.21
N ARG A 154 10.69 -2.25 5.20
CA ARG A 154 11.28 -3.03 6.32
C ARG A 154 11.98 -4.28 5.84
N ASN A 155 11.40 -4.99 4.87
CA ASN A 155 12.01 -6.16 4.24
C ASN A 155 13.28 -5.77 3.47
N GLY A 156 13.23 -4.73 2.64
CA GLY A 156 14.38 -4.29 1.84
C GLY A 156 15.57 -3.75 2.65
N LEU A 157 15.31 -3.17 3.82
CA LEU A 157 16.35 -2.66 4.72
C LEU A 157 16.94 -3.72 5.66
N GLY A 158 16.49 -4.98 5.59
CA GLY A 158 17.01 -6.06 6.43
C GLY A 158 16.84 -5.79 7.92
N LYS A 159 15.68 -5.28 8.37
CA LYS A 159 15.39 -5.24 9.83
C LYS A 159 15.15 -6.67 10.33
N VAL A 160 16.27 -7.31 10.69
CA VAL A 160 16.49 -8.68 11.17
C VAL A 160 15.61 -9.06 12.37
N SER A 161 14.34 -9.39 12.13
CA SER A 161 13.51 -10.05 13.16
C SER A 161 12.96 -11.40 12.71
N TYR A 162 12.84 -11.65 11.41
CA TYR A 162 12.12 -12.83 10.88
C TYR A 162 12.65 -13.32 9.51
N GLU A 163 13.97 -13.29 9.28
CA GLU A 163 14.55 -13.72 7.99
C GLU A 163 14.17 -15.17 7.64
N GLU A 164 14.14 -16.05 8.64
CA GLU A 164 13.74 -17.44 8.49
C GLU A 164 12.27 -17.57 8.08
N LEU A 165 11.39 -16.74 8.67
CA LEU A 165 9.96 -16.78 8.40
C LEU A 165 9.69 -16.42 6.94
N GLU A 166 10.32 -15.37 6.40
CA GLU A 166 10.13 -14.97 5.01
C GLU A 166 10.53 -16.08 4.04
N VAL A 167 11.64 -16.78 4.32
CA VAL A 167 12.12 -17.90 3.50
C VAL A 167 11.12 -19.05 3.51
N VAL A 168 10.62 -19.45 4.69
CA VAL A 168 9.61 -20.51 4.81
C VAL A 168 8.32 -20.10 4.09
N CYS A 169 7.81 -18.89 4.35
CA CYS A 169 6.53 -18.45 3.78
C CYS A 169 6.58 -18.33 2.25
N LYS A 170 7.70 -17.90 1.67
CA LYS A 170 7.87 -17.87 0.20
C LYS A 170 7.75 -19.25 -0.44
N VAL A 171 8.33 -20.28 0.16
CA VAL A 171 8.30 -21.65 -0.37
C VAL A 171 6.91 -22.25 -0.22
N ILE A 172 6.31 -22.11 0.96
CA ILE A 172 4.98 -22.67 1.25
C ILE A 172 3.89 -21.98 0.40
N ALA A 173 3.99 -20.65 0.20
CA ALA A 173 3.04 -19.90 -0.63
C ALA A 173 3.23 -20.08 -2.14
N GLY A 174 4.43 -20.48 -2.59
CA GLY A 174 4.77 -20.65 -4.01
C GLY A 174 4.32 -21.98 -4.62
N ASP A 175 4.20 -23.03 -3.81
CA ASP A 175 3.71 -24.33 -4.26
C ASP A 175 2.18 -24.39 -4.14
N SER A 176 1.51 -24.61 -5.26
CA SER A 176 0.06 -24.72 -5.33
C SER A 176 -0.44 -25.94 -4.54
N ILE A 177 -1.50 -25.74 -3.76
CA ILE A 177 -2.10 -26.72 -2.86
C ILE A 177 -2.59 -27.96 -3.64
N SER A 178 -2.08 -29.14 -3.29
CA SER A 178 -2.89 -30.36 -3.40
C SER A 178 -3.74 -30.46 -2.14
N SER A 179 -5.01 -30.10 -2.24
CA SER A 179 -5.95 -30.09 -1.11
C SER A 179 -6.31 -31.52 -0.78
N GLY A 180 -5.62 -32.12 0.19
CA GLY A 180 -6.13 -33.27 0.89
C GLY A 180 -7.17 -32.80 1.92
N THR A 181 -8.46 -32.88 1.58
CA THR A 181 -9.56 -32.76 2.55
C THR A 181 -9.58 -34.02 3.42
N GLY A 182 -8.63 -34.15 4.33
CA GLY A 182 -8.67 -35.12 5.41
C GLY A 182 -8.94 -34.35 6.69
N GLY A 183 -9.98 -34.72 7.43
CA GLY A 183 -10.20 -34.18 8.77
C GLY A 183 -8.92 -34.34 9.58
N VAL A 184 -8.37 -33.23 10.07
CA VAL A 184 -7.17 -33.25 10.91
C VAL A 184 -7.63 -33.78 12.27
N GLU A 185 -7.52 -35.09 12.47
CA GLU A 185 -7.64 -35.67 13.80
C GLU A 185 -6.45 -35.14 14.61
N LEU A 186 -6.73 -34.22 15.54
CA LEU A 186 -5.67 -33.57 16.30
C LEU A 186 -4.94 -34.63 17.10
N ALA A 187 -3.62 -34.67 16.97
CA ALA A 187 -2.81 -35.52 17.82
C ALA A 187 -3.12 -35.20 19.29
N LEU A 188 -3.33 -36.23 20.13
CA LEU A 188 -3.62 -36.10 21.57
C LEU A 188 -2.75 -35.05 22.31
N PRO A 189 -1.45 -34.86 21.99
CA PRO A 189 -0.62 -33.81 22.58
C PRO A 189 -1.09 -32.38 22.30
N LEU A 190 -1.73 -32.12 21.16
CA LEU A 190 -2.20 -30.79 20.77
C LEU A 190 -3.49 -30.40 21.50
N GLN A 191 -4.40 -31.36 21.68
CA GLN A 191 -5.64 -31.16 22.45
C GLN A 191 -5.35 -30.76 23.90
N GLN A 192 -4.32 -31.37 24.49
CA GLN A 192 -3.84 -31.03 25.83
C GLN A 192 -3.28 -29.60 25.89
N LYS A 193 -2.57 -29.12 24.85
CA LYS A 193 -2.03 -27.75 24.78
C LYS A 193 -3.11 -26.68 24.64
N ILE A 194 -4.14 -26.95 23.84
CA ILE A 194 -5.31 -26.06 23.70
C ILE A 194 -5.97 -25.86 25.07
N THR A 195 -6.14 -26.96 25.81
CA THR A 195 -6.74 -26.95 27.15
C THR A 195 -5.83 -26.24 28.16
N LEU A 196 -4.52 -26.51 28.16
CA LEU A 196 -3.54 -25.91 29.07
C LEU A 196 -3.40 -24.39 28.89
N ASN A 197 -3.54 -23.90 27.66
CA ASN A 197 -3.50 -22.47 27.35
C ASN A 197 -4.87 -21.80 27.40
N ASN A 198 -5.96 -22.54 27.67
CA ASN A 198 -7.33 -22.03 27.72
C ASN A 198 -7.74 -21.26 26.45
N LEU A 199 -7.37 -21.78 25.27
CA LEU A 199 -7.64 -21.13 23.99
C LEU A 199 -9.12 -21.26 23.59
N GLY A 200 -9.71 -20.16 23.11
CA GLY A 200 -11.07 -20.10 22.61
C GLY A 200 -11.24 -20.69 21.20
N GLU A 201 -12.50 -20.90 20.80
CA GLU A 201 -12.87 -21.58 19.54
C GLU A 201 -12.33 -20.90 18.26
N ALA A 202 -12.06 -19.59 18.30
CA ALA A 202 -11.50 -18.87 17.16
C ALA A 202 -10.03 -19.24 16.93
N SER A 203 -9.22 -19.23 17.98
CA SER A 203 -7.80 -19.61 17.92
C SER A 203 -7.63 -21.09 17.58
N VAL A 204 -8.51 -21.97 18.06
CA VAL A 204 -8.52 -23.39 17.68
C VAL A 204 -8.75 -23.58 16.19
N ARG A 205 -9.69 -22.84 15.57
CA ARG A 205 -9.92 -22.89 14.12
C ARG A 205 -8.70 -22.43 13.32
N HIS A 206 -8.09 -21.31 13.72
CA HIS A 206 -6.84 -20.84 13.10
C HIS A 206 -5.70 -21.87 13.19
N ILE A 207 -5.57 -22.56 14.33
CA ILE A 207 -4.59 -23.64 14.50
C ILE A 207 -4.90 -24.80 13.53
N MET A 208 -6.15 -25.26 13.47
CA MET A 208 -6.57 -26.33 12.56
C MET A 208 -6.30 -25.99 11.10
N ASP A 209 -6.65 -24.77 10.67
CA ASP A 209 -6.44 -24.31 9.30
C ASP A 209 -4.94 -24.29 8.95
N GLY A 210 -4.10 -23.80 9.87
CA GLY A 210 -2.64 -23.78 9.73
C GLY A 210 -2.00 -25.17 9.69
N LEU A 211 -2.48 -26.11 10.51
CA LEU A 211 -1.95 -27.48 10.60
C LEU A 211 -2.09 -28.27 9.31
N SER A 212 -3.04 -27.93 8.45
CA SER A 212 -3.17 -28.53 7.12
C SER A 212 -1.89 -28.45 6.28
N GLN A 213 -0.98 -27.52 6.59
CA GLN A 213 0.31 -27.33 5.92
C GLN A 213 1.53 -27.58 6.84
N ALA A 214 1.33 -28.00 8.10
CA ALA A 214 2.41 -28.13 9.08
C ALA A 214 3.51 -29.13 8.66
N ALA A 215 3.14 -30.27 8.08
CA ALA A 215 4.09 -31.26 7.58
C ALA A 215 5.04 -30.68 6.50
N ARG A 216 4.55 -29.76 5.67
CA ARG A 216 5.39 -29.09 4.65
C ARG A 216 6.35 -28.09 5.28
N VAL A 217 5.88 -27.36 6.30
CA VAL A 217 6.71 -26.46 7.10
C VAL A 217 7.83 -27.25 7.77
N GLU A 218 7.51 -28.38 8.39
CA GLU A 218 8.48 -29.27 9.04
C GLU A 218 9.55 -29.76 8.06
N GLN A 219 9.14 -30.33 6.92
CA GLN A 219 10.05 -30.84 5.90
C GLN A 219 11.01 -29.75 5.41
N PHE A 220 10.49 -28.55 5.18
CA PHE A 220 11.30 -27.43 4.72
C PHE A 220 12.29 -26.95 5.80
N ILE A 221 11.86 -26.83 7.06
CA ILE A 221 12.74 -26.46 8.17
C ILE A 221 13.84 -27.50 8.38
N ALA A 222 13.50 -28.80 8.32
CA ALA A 222 14.47 -29.88 8.42
C ALA A 222 15.49 -29.83 7.27
N PHE A 223 15.04 -29.62 6.04
CA PHE A 223 15.91 -29.42 4.88
C PHE A 223 16.83 -28.22 5.08
N GLN A 224 16.29 -27.06 5.47
CA GLN A 224 17.08 -25.85 5.64
C GLN A 224 18.10 -25.99 6.79
N THR A 225 17.78 -26.77 7.81
CA THR A 225 18.68 -27.06 8.95
C THR A 225 19.93 -27.82 8.52
N THR A 226 19.88 -28.59 7.42
CA THR A 226 21.07 -29.27 6.85
C THR A 226 22.12 -28.27 6.36
N THR A 227 21.68 -27.12 5.84
CA THR A 227 22.54 -26.07 5.29
C THR A 227 22.81 -24.97 6.33
N GLN A 228 21.86 -24.73 7.23
CA GLN A 228 21.93 -23.74 8.31
C GLN A 228 21.53 -24.39 9.66
N PRO A 229 22.49 -24.91 10.44
CA PRO A 229 22.23 -25.76 11.62
C PRO A 229 21.35 -25.17 12.74
N ASN A 230 21.09 -23.86 12.74
CA ASN A 230 20.27 -23.18 13.74
C ASN A 230 19.00 -22.53 13.17
N PHE A 231 18.62 -22.83 11.92
CA PHE A 231 17.50 -22.18 11.25
C PHE A 231 16.19 -22.27 12.04
N GLY A 232 15.73 -23.49 12.37
CA GLY A 232 14.50 -23.68 13.15
C GLY A 232 14.55 -23.01 14.52
N ARG A 233 15.68 -23.14 15.24
CA ARG A 233 15.87 -22.51 16.55
C ARG A 233 15.79 -20.98 16.51
N ARG A 234 16.38 -20.35 15.49
CA ARG A 234 16.31 -18.88 15.34
C ARG A 234 14.89 -18.43 15.03
N LEU A 235 14.18 -19.17 14.17
CA LEU A 235 12.77 -18.91 13.87
C LEU A 235 11.90 -18.98 15.15
N ALA A 236 12.02 -20.07 15.91
CA ALA A 236 11.25 -20.26 17.16
C ALA A 236 11.61 -19.22 18.24
N ALA A 237 12.90 -18.92 18.42
CA ALA A 237 13.36 -17.96 19.43
C ALA A 237 12.74 -16.56 19.27
N ARG A 238 12.43 -16.15 18.03
CA ARG A 238 11.78 -14.86 17.75
C ARG A 238 10.34 -14.83 18.23
N PHE A 239 9.56 -15.86 17.88
CA PHE A 239 8.21 -15.97 18.40
C PHE A 239 8.16 -16.18 19.92
N LYS A 240 9.14 -16.89 20.50
CA LYS A 240 9.26 -17.04 21.96
C LYS A 240 9.53 -15.70 22.66
N SER A 241 10.40 -14.86 22.09
CA SER A 241 10.62 -13.49 22.59
C SER A 241 9.34 -12.65 22.58
N ASP A 242 8.59 -12.71 21.48
CA ASP A 242 7.32 -11.98 21.33
C ASP A 242 6.24 -12.51 22.29
N TYR A 243 6.19 -13.83 22.50
CA TYR A 243 5.32 -14.48 23.48
C TYR A 243 5.60 -13.96 24.89
N HIS A 244 6.88 -13.96 25.33
CA HIS A 244 7.24 -13.48 26.66
C HIS A 244 6.94 -11.99 26.86
N SER A 245 7.10 -11.17 25.81
CA SER A 245 6.70 -9.76 25.86
C SER A 245 5.19 -9.63 26.06
N ALA A 246 4.38 -10.39 25.32
CA ALA A 246 2.93 -10.37 25.42
C ALA A 246 2.43 -10.87 26.79
N VAL A 247 3.10 -11.87 27.38
CA VAL A 247 2.85 -12.32 28.75
C VAL A 247 3.20 -11.24 29.77
N ALA A 248 4.33 -10.55 29.60
CA ALA A 248 4.75 -9.46 30.49
C ALA A 248 3.77 -8.27 30.46
N ASP A 249 3.13 -8.05 29.31
CA ASP A 249 2.06 -7.05 29.14
C ASP A 249 0.71 -7.50 29.73
N GLY A 250 0.63 -8.72 30.28
CA GLY A 250 -0.58 -9.26 30.93
C GLY A 250 -1.69 -9.65 29.96
N LEU A 251 -1.34 -9.99 28.71
CA LEU A 251 -2.32 -10.38 27.70
C LEU A 251 -2.86 -11.79 27.97
N GLU A 252 -4.16 -11.97 27.73
CA GLU A 252 -4.81 -13.29 27.79
C GLU A 252 -4.35 -14.20 26.64
N ALA A 253 -4.44 -15.51 26.83
CA ALA A 253 -3.85 -16.49 25.92
C ALA A 253 -4.34 -16.37 24.45
N ASP A 254 -5.63 -16.15 24.23
CA ASP A 254 -6.19 -15.91 22.89
C ASP A 254 -5.60 -14.66 22.25
N VAL A 255 -5.44 -13.60 23.04
CA VAL A 255 -4.88 -12.33 22.58
C VAL A 255 -3.40 -12.50 22.25
N ILE A 256 -2.66 -13.31 23.02
CA ILE A 256 -1.27 -13.65 22.72
C ILE A 256 -1.17 -14.42 21.40
N PHE A 257 -2.04 -15.41 21.17
CA PHE A 257 -2.04 -16.17 19.93
C PHE A 257 -2.31 -15.27 18.72
N GLU A 258 -3.36 -14.45 18.77
CA GLU A 258 -3.70 -13.49 17.70
C GLU A 258 -2.57 -12.46 17.50
N TYR A 259 -1.92 -12.02 18.57
CA TYR A 259 -0.74 -11.15 18.48
C TYR A 259 0.41 -11.80 17.71
N LEU A 260 0.75 -13.07 18.02
CA LEU A 260 1.81 -13.80 17.33
C LEU A 260 1.48 -14.06 15.86
N VAL A 261 0.22 -14.37 15.54
CA VAL A 261 -0.25 -14.48 14.15
C VAL A 261 -0.12 -13.13 13.42
N GLY A 262 -0.48 -12.03 14.07
CA GLY A 262 -0.30 -10.67 13.54
C GLY A 262 1.17 -10.37 13.24
N LYS A 263 2.09 -10.72 14.15
CA LYS A 263 3.53 -10.62 13.93
C LYS A 263 4.01 -11.45 12.76
N ALA A 264 3.48 -12.66 12.60
CA ALA A 264 3.80 -13.50 11.46
C ALA A 264 3.34 -12.85 10.14
N TYR A 265 2.13 -12.29 10.09
CA TYR A 265 1.61 -11.61 8.89
C TYR A 265 2.40 -10.36 8.51
N GLU A 266 2.85 -9.58 9.50
CA GLU A 266 3.64 -8.38 9.26
C GLU A 266 5.04 -8.67 8.69
N ASN A 267 5.55 -9.88 8.92
CA ASN A 267 6.94 -10.26 8.65
C ASN A 267 7.10 -11.46 7.70
N SER A 268 6.01 -11.99 7.14
CA SER A 268 6.04 -13.13 6.22
C SER A 268 6.60 -12.79 4.83
N GLY A 269 6.76 -11.51 4.52
CA GLY A 269 7.41 -11.04 3.31
C GLY A 269 6.88 -9.68 2.84
N PRO A 270 7.35 -9.19 1.68
CA PRO A 270 7.03 -7.84 1.19
C PRO A 270 5.59 -7.69 0.68
N ARG A 271 4.90 -8.79 0.38
CA ARG A 271 3.54 -8.78 -0.17
C ARG A 271 2.56 -9.47 0.78
N ASP A 272 1.44 -8.80 1.04
CA ASP A 272 0.36 -9.34 1.88
C ASP A 272 -0.67 -10.09 1.04
N THR A 273 -0.37 -11.33 0.64
CA THR A 273 -1.30 -12.17 -0.14
C THR A 273 -1.97 -13.21 0.74
N SER A 274 -3.13 -13.72 0.32
CA SER A 274 -3.82 -14.82 1.02
C SER A 274 -2.94 -16.05 1.19
N ALA A 275 -2.17 -16.42 0.16
CA ALA A 275 -1.20 -17.51 0.22
C ALA A 275 -0.09 -17.25 1.24
N MET A 276 0.40 -16.00 1.33
CA MET A 276 1.44 -15.64 2.29
C MET A 276 0.92 -15.64 3.74
N ARG A 277 -0.31 -15.17 3.96
CA ARG A 277 -0.97 -15.25 5.27
C ARG A 277 -1.23 -16.71 5.67
N ALA A 278 -1.70 -17.55 4.75
CA ALA A 278 -1.89 -18.98 5.00
C ALA A 278 -0.56 -19.66 5.38
N ALA A 279 0.52 -19.37 4.64
CA ALA A 279 1.85 -19.88 4.95
C ALA A 279 2.36 -19.41 6.32
N ALA A 280 2.17 -18.14 6.66
CA ALA A 280 2.56 -17.58 7.95
C ALA A 280 1.78 -18.22 9.11
N LEU A 281 0.48 -18.42 8.94
CA LEU A 281 -0.37 -19.12 9.93
C LEU A 281 0.09 -20.57 10.12
N ALA A 282 0.44 -21.27 9.04
CA ALA A 282 0.97 -22.63 9.10
C ALA A 282 2.27 -22.72 9.91
N VAL A 283 3.16 -21.73 9.78
CA VAL A 283 4.39 -21.67 10.58
C VAL A 283 4.08 -21.49 12.07
N VAL A 284 3.19 -20.57 12.42
CA VAL A 284 2.80 -20.35 13.83
C VAL A 284 2.12 -21.60 14.41
N ALA A 285 1.23 -22.24 13.66
CA ALA A 285 0.56 -23.48 14.06
C ALA A 285 1.55 -24.64 14.27
N TYR A 286 2.52 -24.81 13.36
CA TYR A 286 3.60 -25.79 13.49
C TYR A 286 4.46 -25.56 14.75
N LEU A 287 4.87 -24.33 15.02
CA LEU A 287 5.66 -24.01 16.21
C LEU A 287 4.84 -24.17 17.51
N PHE A 288 3.52 -23.93 17.46
CA PHE A 288 2.60 -24.24 18.54
C PHE A 288 2.52 -25.77 18.78
N GLU A 289 2.38 -26.56 17.72
CA GLU A 289 2.36 -28.02 17.78
C GLU A 289 3.64 -28.60 18.37
N LEU A 290 4.81 -28.03 18.08
CA LEU A 290 6.08 -28.50 18.64
C LEU A 290 6.36 -28.00 20.07
N CYS A 291 5.51 -27.13 20.64
CA CYS A 291 5.74 -26.52 21.95
C CYS A 291 6.99 -25.63 22.05
N GLU A 292 7.58 -25.17 20.95
CA GLU A 292 8.81 -24.37 21.01
C GLU A 292 8.56 -22.90 21.45
N ILE A 293 7.29 -22.47 21.55
CA ILE A 293 6.89 -21.10 21.91
C ILE A 293 6.13 -21.02 23.24
N PHE A 294 5.22 -21.96 23.51
CA PHE A 294 4.24 -21.88 24.61
C PHE A 294 4.63 -22.81 25.76
N GLU A 295 5.64 -22.39 26.54
CA GLU A 295 6.01 -23.05 27.79
C GLU A 295 5.30 -22.32 28.94
N ARG A 296 4.19 -22.87 29.45
CA ARG A 296 3.81 -22.62 30.85
C ARG A 296 4.64 -23.59 31.67
N GLU A 297 5.70 -23.09 32.30
CA GLU A 297 6.35 -23.79 33.42
C GLU A 297 5.41 -23.87 34.62
#